data_AF-A0A6N9PCV9-F1
#
_entry.id   AF-A0A6N9PCV9-F1
#
_cell.length_a   1.000
_cell.length_b   1.000
_cell.length_c   1.000
_cell.angle_alpha   90.00
_cell.angle_beta   90.00
_cell.angle_gamma   90.00
#
_symmetry.space_group_name_H-M   'P 1'
#
loop_
_entity.id
_entity.type
_entity.pdbx_description
1 polymer ?
#
loop_
_entity_poly.entity_id
_entity_poly.type
_entity_poly.pdbx_seq_one_letter_code
_entity_poly.pdbx_strand_id
1 'polypeptide(L)' 'NVEDGNDVEQIHDALRAACAVTGKPTALILNTVKGKGATFAEPTGAHSSQPDKEQWDEAIQASEAALAAILAE' A
#
# COMPACT_ATOMS: atom_id res chain seq x y z
N ASN A 1 10.23 -6.52 -11.35
CA ASN A 1 9.65 -5.56 -10.38
C ASN A 1 8.21 -5.95 -10.15
N VAL A 2 7.70 -5.77 -8.93
CA VAL A 2 6.27 -5.92 -8.64
C VAL A 2 5.59 -4.65 -9.15
N GLU A 3 4.67 -4.81 -10.11
CA GLU A 3 4.08 -3.67 -10.82
C GLU A 3 3.22 -2.80 -9.91
N ASP A 4 2.44 -3.42 -9.02
CA ASP A 4 1.77 -2.74 -7.90
C ASP A 4 2.30 -3.27 -6.57
N GLY A 5 3.10 -2.44 -5.90
CA GLY A 5 3.64 -2.71 -4.57
C GLY A 5 2.61 -2.67 -3.43
N ASN A 6 1.32 -2.47 -3.73
CA ASN A 6 0.21 -2.53 -2.77
C ASN A 6 -0.74 -3.71 -3.06
N ASP A 7 -0.47 -4.51 -4.09
CA ASP A 7 -1.22 -5.73 -4.41
C ASP A 7 -0.61 -6.92 -3.67
N VAL A 8 -1.38 -7.47 -2.72
CA VAL A 8 -0.92 -8.57 -1.85
C VAL A 8 -0.64 -9.85 -2.63
N GLU A 9 -1.41 -10.14 -3.67
CA GLU A 9 -1.23 -11.35 -4.48
C GLU A 9 0.04 -11.23 -5.32
N GLN A 10 0.26 -10.08 -5.97
CA GLN A 10 1.50 -9.85 -6.72
C GLN A 10 2.75 -9.92 -5.83
N ILE A 11 2.68 -9.36 -4.60
CA ILE A 11 3.77 -9.45 -3.64
C ILE A 11 4.00 -10.91 -3.22
N HIS A 12 2.94 -11.65 -2.91
CA HIS A 12 3.01 -13.05 -2.50
C HIS A 12 3.64 -13.92 -3.60
N ASP A 13 3.22 -13.77 -4.84
CA ASP A 13 3.79 -14.51 -5.96
C ASP A 13 5.26 -14.15 -6.20
N ALA A 14 5.62 -12.87 -6.09
CA ALA A 14 7.00 -12.44 -6.17
C ALA A 14 7.87 -13.01 -5.04
N LEU A 15 7.34 -13.10 -3.82
CA LEU A 15 8.00 -13.75 -2.69
C LEU A 15 8.21 -15.25 -2.93
N ARG A 16 7.19 -15.96 -3.43
CA ARG A 16 7.30 -17.38 -3.78
C ARG A 16 8.38 -17.62 -4.83
N ALA A 17 8.41 -16.79 -5.87
CA ALA A 17 9.45 -16.85 -6.90
C ALA A 17 10.84 -16.56 -6.31
N ALA A 18 10.97 -15.57 -5.42
CA ALA A 18 12.22 -15.24 -4.75
C ALA A 18 12.74 -16.38 -3.87
N CYS A 19 11.87 -17.06 -3.12
CA CYS A 19 12.22 -18.20 -2.27
C CYS A 19 12.73 -19.42 -3.07
N ALA A 20 12.35 -19.53 -4.35
CA ALA A 20 12.85 -20.58 -5.22
C ALA A 20 14.25 -20.31 -5.77
N VAL A 21 14.76 -19.08 -5.66
CA VAL A 21 16.11 -18.70 -6.13
C VAL A 21 17.15 -19.16 -5.12
N THR A 22 18.14 -19.91 -5.60
CA THR A 22 19.30 -20.35 -4.79
C THR A 22 20.60 -19.79 -5.36
N GLY A 23 21.65 -19.73 -4.53
CA GLY A 23 23.00 -19.32 -4.96
C GLY A 23 23.23 -17.81 -5.16
N LYS A 24 22.23 -16.97 -4.88
CA LYS A 24 22.34 -15.49 -4.91
C LYS A 24 21.23 -14.82 -4.09
N PRO A 25 21.43 -13.59 -3.62
CA PRO A 25 20.36 -12.80 -3.02
C PRO A 25 19.34 -12.36 -4.08
N THR A 26 18.10 -12.16 -3.64
CA THR A 26 17.01 -11.60 -4.44
C THR A 26 16.54 -10.29 -3.81
N ALA A 27 16.38 -9.25 -4.64
CA ALA A 27 15.76 -8.00 -4.24
C ALA A 27 14.42 -7.85 -4.97
N LEU A 28 13.36 -7.53 -4.22
CA LEU A 28 12.05 -7.20 -4.78
C LEU A 28 11.91 -5.68 -4.84
N ILE A 29 11.76 -5.15 -6.06
CA ILE A 29 11.46 -3.73 -6.27
C ILE A 29 9.94 -3.59 -6.35
N LEU A 30 9.36 -2.93 -5.34
CA LEU A 30 7.92 -2.71 -5.21
C LEU A 30 7.58 -1.28 -5.66
N ASN A 31 6.73 -1.14 -6.66
CA ASN A 31 6.24 0.17 -7.10
C ASN A 31 5.10 0.62 -6.18
N THR A 32 5.38 1.48 -5.20
CA THR A 32 4.39 1.93 -4.22
C THR A 32 3.96 3.38 -4.45
N VAL A 33 2.85 3.76 -3.81
CA VAL A 33 2.43 5.17 -3.69
C VAL A 33 2.71 5.63 -2.27
N LYS A 34 3.49 6.69 -2.12
CA LYS A 34 3.84 7.21 -0.79
C LYS A 34 2.61 7.83 -0.13
N GLY A 35 2.27 7.36 1.07
CA GLY A 35 1.07 7.80 1.77
C GLY A 35 -0.21 7.09 1.33
N LYS A 36 -0.12 5.96 0.61
CA LYS A 36 -1.28 5.15 0.19
C LYS A 36 -2.30 4.96 1.32
N GLY A 37 -3.57 5.27 1.07
CA GLY A 37 -4.69 5.19 2.00
C GLY A 37 -4.87 6.40 2.92
N ALA A 38 -3.84 7.21 3.14
CA ALA A 38 -3.95 8.46 3.87
C ALA A 38 -4.34 9.58 2.89
N THR A 39 -5.61 9.97 2.87
CA THR A 39 -6.14 10.98 1.92
C THR A 39 -5.39 12.31 1.97
N PHE A 40 -4.89 12.70 3.14
CA PHE A 40 -4.09 13.92 3.34
C PHE A 40 -2.63 13.81 2.84
N ALA A 41 -2.13 12.61 2.51
CA ALA A 41 -0.72 12.38 2.16
C ALA A 41 -0.54 11.73 0.78
N GLU A 42 -1.39 10.77 0.39
CA GLU A 42 -1.30 10.04 -0.89
C GLU A 42 -1.17 10.97 -2.11
N PRO A 43 -1.98 12.04 -2.26
CA PRO A 43 -1.96 12.88 -3.47
C PRO A 43 -0.67 13.67 -3.64
N THR A 44 0.05 13.95 -2.55
CA THR A 44 1.25 14.79 -2.57
C THR A 44 2.55 13.99 -2.37
N GLY A 45 2.45 12.73 -1.95
CA GLY A 45 3.61 11.92 -1.56
C GLY A 45 4.33 12.49 -0.33
N ALA A 46 3.60 13.13 0.58
CA ALA A 46 4.16 13.78 1.76
C ALA A 46 5.04 12.81 2.56
N HIS A 47 6.25 13.25 2.91
CA HIS A 47 7.12 12.46 3.79
C HIS A 47 6.66 12.50 5.25
N SER A 48 6.24 13.68 5.66
CA SER A 48 5.66 13.96 6.95
C SER A 48 4.48 14.88 6.70
N SER A 49 3.42 14.65 7.45
CA SER A 49 2.20 15.43 7.44
C SER A 49 1.81 15.68 8.89
N GLN A 50 1.28 16.86 9.17
CA GLN A 50 0.64 17.18 10.44
C GLN A 50 -0.84 17.43 10.16
N PRO A 51 -1.61 16.38 9.82
CA PRO A 51 -3.04 16.54 9.58
C PRO A 51 -3.74 17.00 10.85
N ASP A 52 -4.71 17.88 10.69
CA ASP A 52 -5.60 18.26 11.78
C ASP A 52 -6.64 17.17 12.06
N LYS A 53 -7.53 17.42 13.02
CA LYS A 53 -8.56 16.46 13.40
C LYS A 53 -9.51 16.14 12.24
N GLU A 54 -9.88 17.13 11.44
CA GLU A 54 -10.85 16.95 10.35
C GLU A 54 -10.25 16.08 9.24
N GLN A 55 -8.98 16.31 8.90
CA GLN A 55 -8.25 15.50 7.92
C GLN A 55 -8.04 14.05 8.39
N TRP A 56 -7.82 13.83 9.69
CA TRP A 56 -7.78 12.49 10.27
C TRP A 56 -9.14 11.78 10.17
N ASP A 57 -10.20 12.47 10.58
CA ASP A 57 -11.55 11.92 10.58
C ASP A 57 -11.97 11.55 9.13
N GLU A 58 -11.63 12.38 8.13
CA GLU A 58 -11.86 12.10 6.71
C GLU A 58 -11.09 10.85 6.23
N ALA A 59 -9.81 10.74 6.56
CA ALA A 59 -8.98 9.60 6.14
C ALA A 59 -9.46 8.28 6.75
N ILE A 60 -9.90 8.30 8.02
CA ILE A 60 -10.49 7.15 8.70
C ILE A 60 -11.80 6.77 8.04
N GLN A 61 -12.70 7.73 7.83
CA GLN A 61 -14.00 7.48 7.19
C GLN A 61 -13.83 6.88 5.78
N ALA A 62 -12.88 7.38 4.99
CA ALA A 62 -12.56 6.82 3.69
C ALA A 62 -12.08 5.37 3.77
N SER A 63 -11.24 5.05 4.76
CA SER A 63 -10.74 3.69 4.99
C SER A 63 -11.85 2.74 5.43
N GLU A 64 -12.73 3.18 6.32
CA GLU A 64 -13.89 2.40 6.78
C GLU A 64 -14.89 2.15 5.65
N ALA A 65 -15.14 3.14 4.79
CA ALA A 65 -15.99 2.98 3.62
C ALA A 65 -15.41 1.97 2.61
N ALA A 66 -14.10 2.01 2.36
CA ALA A 66 -13.43 1.03 1.50
C ALA A 66 -13.53 -0.40 2.09
N LEU A 67 -13.33 -0.55 3.40
CA LEU A 67 -13.51 -1.83 4.09
C LEU A 67 -14.95 -2.34 3.98
N ALA A 68 -15.94 -1.47 4.21
CA ALA A 68 -17.35 -1.83 4.11
C ALA A 68 -17.73 -2.28 2.69
N ALA A 69 -17.16 -1.65 1.65
CA ALA A 69 -17.37 -2.06 0.26
C ALA A 69 -16.82 -3.47 0.00
N ILE A 70 -15.60 -3.78 0.48
CA ILE A 70 -14.99 -5.11 0.35
C ILE A 70 -15.83 -6.18 1.07
N LEU A 71 -16.37 -5.86 2.25
CA LEU A 71 -17.19 -6.82 3.02
C LEU A 71 -18.60 -7.02 2.45
N ALA A 72 -19.04 -6.17 1.54
CA ALA A 72 -20.34 -6.25 0.87
C ALA A 72 -20.30 -7.07 -0.43
N GLU A 73 -19.10 -7.40 -0.92
CA GLU A 73 -18.85 -8.31 -2.05
C GLU A 73 -18.80 -9.78 -1.58
#